data_AF-A0A961MS86-F1
#
_entry.id   AF-A0A961MS86-F1
#
_cell.length_a   1.000
_cell.length_b   1.000
_cell.length_c   1.000
_cell.angle_alpha   90.00
_cell.angle_beta   90.00
_cell.angle_gamma   90.00
#
_symmetry.space_group_name_H-M   'P 1'
#
loop_
_entity.id
_entity.type
_entity.pdbx_description
1 polymer ?
#
loop_
_entity_poly.entity_id
_entity_poly.type
_entity_poly.pdbx_seq_one_letter_code
_entity_poly.pdbx_strand_id
1 'polypeptide(L)'
;WRDNRRRWDAQLPTAEVLRTYPADYRVIFVGDAAMSPYEISHPGGANEHWNAESGEVWLRRLIDVWGRAIWINPLPERSWGYSPSIAMIGEIFGGRMYPLTLAGLEAGIRELAS
;
A
#
# COMPACT_ATOMS: atom_id res chain seq x y z
N TRP A 1 -10.01 -2.57 15.67
CA TRP A 1 -10.00 -1.17 15.22
C TRP A 1 -11.21 -0.48 15.84
N ARG A 2 -11.05 0.38 16.87
CA ARG A 2 -12.13 0.71 17.83
C ARG A 2 -12.57 2.19 17.87
N ASP A 3 -11.98 3.11 17.10
CA ASP A 3 -12.41 4.51 17.11
C ASP A 3 -12.07 5.25 15.81
N ASN A 4 -13.11 5.69 15.09
CA ASN A 4 -13.01 6.43 13.83
C ASN A 4 -12.67 7.93 14.03
N ARG A 5 -12.74 8.44 15.26
CA ARG A 5 -12.49 9.86 15.60
C ARG A 5 -11.00 10.21 15.62
N ARG A 6 -10.09 9.22 15.58
CA ARG A 6 -8.64 9.43 15.62
C ARG A 6 -8.04 10.03 14.34
N ARG A 7 -8.83 10.20 13.27
CA ARG A 7 -8.36 10.63 11.94
C ARG A 7 -7.61 11.97 11.96
N TRP A 8 -7.95 12.87 12.89
CA TRP A 8 -7.31 14.18 13.01
C TRP A 8 -6.44 14.33 14.26
N ASP A 9 -6.82 13.72 15.39
CA ASP A 9 -6.20 14.02 16.68
C ASP A 9 -5.05 13.08 17.09
N ALA A 10 -4.85 11.98 16.36
CA ALA A 10 -3.86 10.96 16.72
C ALA A 10 -3.16 10.39 15.47
N GLN A 11 -2.54 11.27 14.68
CA GLN A 11 -1.66 10.86 13.59
C GLN A 11 -0.32 10.40 14.16
N LEU A 12 0.10 9.19 13.79
CA LEU A 12 1.42 8.67 14.09
C LEU A 12 2.29 8.83 12.83
N PRO A 13 3.44 9.54 12.89
CA PRO A 13 4.32 9.66 11.74
C PRO A 13 4.73 8.28 11.22
N THR A 14 4.67 8.05 9.91
CA THR A 14 5.05 6.72 9.35
C THR A 14 6.47 6.34 9.71
N ALA A 15 7.38 7.32 9.79
CA ALA A 15 8.76 7.10 10.23
C ALA A 15 8.85 6.52 11.66
N GLU A 16 7.92 6.87 12.54
CA GLU A 16 7.84 6.30 13.89
C GLU A 16 7.33 4.85 13.84
N VAL A 17 6.31 4.56 13.03
CA VAL A 17 5.82 3.20 12.81
C VAL A 17 6.94 2.28 12.30
N LEU A 18 7.67 2.73 11.27
CA LEU A 18 8.79 1.98 10.66
C LEU A 18 9.91 1.67 11.66
N ARG A 19 10.12 2.52 12.67
CA ARG A 19 11.15 2.33 13.70
C ARG A 19 10.66 1.54 14.93
N THR A 20 9.35 1.48 15.15
CA THR A 20 8.76 0.91 16.36
C THR A 20 8.54 -0.59 16.23
N TYR A 21 8.12 -1.06 15.05
CA TYR A 21 7.79 -2.46 14.84
C TYR A 21 8.94 -3.24 14.20
N PRO A 22 9.31 -4.41 14.73
CA PRO A 22 10.34 -5.26 14.15
C PRO A 22 10.03 -5.69 12.71
N ALA A 23 11.08 -6.11 11.99
CA ALA A 23 11.01 -6.47 10.57
C ALA A 23 10.22 -7.76 10.28
N ASP A 24 9.86 -8.55 11.29
CA ASP A 24 9.09 -9.80 11.16
C ASP A 24 7.56 -9.56 11.03
N TYR A 25 7.14 -8.30 11.16
CA TYR A 25 5.76 -7.90 10.94
C TYR A 25 5.32 -8.16 9.50
N ARG A 26 4.03 -8.49 9.36
CA ARG A 26 3.36 -8.70 8.08
C ARG A 26 2.45 -7.53 7.81
N VAL A 27 2.56 -6.94 6.63
CA VAL A 27 1.82 -5.74 6.27
C VAL A 27 0.81 -6.03 5.16
N ILE A 28 -0.41 -5.56 5.36
CA ILE A 28 -1.48 -5.63 4.36
C ILE A 28 -1.92 -4.22 4.06
N PHE A 29 -1.73 -3.79 2.82
CA PHE A 29 -2.36 -2.59 2.28
C PHE A 29 -3.72 -2.93 1.73
N VAL A 30 -4.68 -2.03 1.88
CA VAL A 30 -6.04 -2.21 1.33
C VAL A 30 -6.45 -0.90 0.66
N GLY A 31 -6.70 -0.95 -0.65
CA GLY A 31 -7.07 0.23 -1.43
C GLY A 31 -7.22 -0.09 -2.91
N ASP A 32 -7.97 0.72 -3.65
CA ASP A 32 -8.24 0.52 -5.09
C ASP A 32 -7.01 0.75 -5.99
N ALA A 33 -5.93 1.32 -5.44
CA ALA A 33 -4.72 1.71 -6.17
C ALA A 33 -5.03 2.65 -7.36
N ALA A 34 -6.19 3.29 -7.37
CA ALA A 34 -6.63 4.18 -8.42
C ALA A 34 -6.32 5.63 -8.02
N MET A 35 -5.36 6.24 -8.70
CA MET A 35 -4.93 7.61 -8.45
C MET A 35 -4.25 8.18 -9.70
N SER A 36 -3.94 9.47 -9.69
CA SER A 36 -3.09 10.04 -10.73
C SER A 36 -1.71 9.37 -10.66
N PRO A 37 -1.11 8.91 -11.78
CA PRO A 37 0.24 8.35 -11.78
C PRO A 37 1.32 9.29 -11.20
N TYR A 38 1.06 10.60 -11.23
CA TYR A 38 1.93 11.61 -10.63
C TYR A 38 1.98 11.52 -9.10
N GLU A 39 0.90 11.08 -8.43
CA GLU A 39 0.86 10.86 -6.98
C GLU A 39 1.88 9.78 -6.55
N ILE A 40 2.14 8.82 -7.43
CA ILE A 40 3.10 7.74 -7.19
C ILE A 40 4.51 8.16 -7.58
N SER A 41 4.68 8.79 -8.75
CA SER A 41 5.99 9.01 -9.37
C SER A 41 6.71 10.30 -8.93
N HIS A 42 5.98 11.34 -8.49
CA HIS A 42 6.56 12.66 -8.25
C HIS A 42 6.34 13.19 -6.81
N PRO A 43 7.34 13.86 -6.22
CA PRO A 43 7.12 14.71 -5.04
C PRO A 43 6.12 15.82 -5.36
N GLY A 44 5.24 16.16 -4.41
CA GLY A 44 4.15 17.11 -4.61
C GLY A 44 3.05 16.65 -5.58
N GLY A 45 3.07 15.39 -6.03
CA GLY A 45 2.06 14.84 -6.94
C GLY A 45 0.69 14.63 -6.30
N ALA A 46 0.60 14.58 -4.97
CA ALA A 46 -0.65 14.47 -4.23
C ALA A 46 -1.37 15.83 -4.15
N ASN A 47 -2.56 15.91 -4.74
CA ASN A 47 -3.36 17.15 -4.81
C ASN A 47 -3.79 17.70 -3.44
N GLU A 48 -3.92 16.84 -2.42
CA GLU A 48 -4.48 17.21 -1.12
C GLU A 48 -3.41 17.65 -0.11
N HIS A 49 -2.16 17.20 -0.26
CA HIS A 49 -1.05 17.53 0.63
C HIS A 49 0.28 17.49 -0.13
N TRP A 50 1.11 18.52 -0.01
CA TRP A 50 2.45 18.49 -0.59
C TRP A 50 3.28 17.40 0.10
N ASN A 51 3.51 16.30 -0.63
CA ASN A 51 4.37 15.22 -0.20
C ASN A 51 5.82 15.54 -0.56
N ALA A 52 6.70 15.65 0.45
CA ALA A 52 8.13 15.90 0.26
C ALA A 52 8.84 14.76 -0.50
N GLU A 53 8.26 13.55 -0.49
CA GLU A 53 8.72 12.37 -1.20
C GLU A 53 7.60 11.75 -2.03
N SER A 54 7.93 11.11 -3.16
CA SER A 54 6.93 10.45 -4.01
C SER A 54 6.31 9.22 -3.32
N GLY A 55 5.09 8.85 -3.73
CA GLY A 55 4.42 7.66 -3.20
C GLY A 55 5.24 6.38 -3.41
N GLU A 56 5.96 6.27 -4.53
CA GLU A 56 6.85 5.14 -4.80
C GLU A 56 7.98 5.04 -3.77
N VAL A 57 8.68 6.14 -3.48
CA VAL A 57 9.78 6.15 -2.50
C VAL A 57 9.27 5.73 -1.12
N TRP A 58 8.11 6.23 -0.72
CA TRP A 58 7.48 5.88 0.54
C TRP A 58 7.10 4.39 0.62
N LEU A 59 6.45 3.86 -0.43
CA LEU A 59 6.05 2.45 -0.49
C LEU A 59 7.27 1.51 -0.51
N ARG A 60 8.30 1.82 -1.30
CA ARG A 60 9.53 1.01 -1.37
C ARG A 60 10.24 0.96 -0.02
N ARG A 61 10.41 2.10 0.66
CA ARG A 61 11.00 2.14 2.01
C ARG A 61 10.27 1.21 2.97
N LEU A 62 8.94 1.19 2.90
CA LEU A 62 8.12 0.36 3.76
C LEU A 62 8.34 -1.14 3.46
N ILE A 63 8.38 -1.51 2.18
CA ILE A 63 8.65 -2.88 1.74
C ILE A 63 10.07 -3.32 2.12
N ASP A 64 11.05 -2.41 2.09
CA ASP A 64 12.42 -2.68 2.52
C ASP A 64 12.52 -2.97 4.02
N VAL A 65 11.67 -2.33 4.85
CA VAL A 65 11.58 -2.59 6.29
C VAL A 65 10.81 -3.89 6.59
N TRP A 66 9.68 -4.10 5.92
CA TRP A 66 8.83 -5.29 6.09
C TRP A 66 8.74 -6.06 4.78
N GLY A 67 9.67 -7.01 4.59
CA GLY A 67 9.75 -7.82 3.37
C GLY A 67 8.50 -8.65 3.06
N ARG A 68 7.63 -8.86 4.06
CA ARG A 68 6.32 -9.52 3.96
C ARG A 68 5.20 -8.48 3.89
N ALA A 69 5.01 -7.91 2.71
CA ALA A 69 3.95 -6.93 2.44
C ALA A 69 3.15 -7.32 1.19
N ILE A 70 1.82 -7.20 1.27
CA ILE A 70 0.89 -7.42 0.16
C ILE A 70 -0.06 -6.23 0.00
N TRP A 71 -0.67 -6.11 -1.17
CA TRP A 71 -1.74 -5.16 -1.44
C TRP A 71 -3.05 -5.90 -1.77
N ILE A 72 -4.15 -5.54 -1.11
CA ILE A 72 -5.49 -6.05 -1.40
C ILE A 72 -6.28 -4.97 -2.14
N ASN A 73 -6.62 -5.23 -3.39
CA ASN A 73 -7.34 -4.28 -4.24
C ASN A 73 -8.83 -4.68 -4.37
N PRO A 74 -9.78 -3.81 -3.95
CA PRO A 74 -11.21 -4.06 -4.05
C PRO A 74 -11.78 -3.95 -5.46
N LEU A 75 -11.06 -3.36 -6.42
CA LEU A 75 -11.49 -3.31 -7.81
C LEU A 75 -11.40 -4.71 -8.44
N PRO A 76 -12.35 -5.07 -9.33
CA PRO A 76 -12.29 -6.34 -10.06
C PRO A 76 -10.96 -6.50 -10.79
N GLU A 77 -10.28 -7.63 -10.64
CA GLU A 77 -8.94 -7.87 -11.22
C GLU A 77 -8.87 -7.62 -12.74
N ARG A 78 -9.94 -7.97 -13.46
CA ARG A 78 -10.10 -7.68 -14.89
C ARG A 78 -9.97 -6.20 -15.27
N SER A 79 -10.17 -5.27 -14.33
CA SER A 79 -10.06 -3.83 -14.59
C SER A 79 -8.67 -3.28 -14.32
N TRP A 80 -7.78 -4.04 -13.67
CA TRP A 80 -6.45 -3.55 -13.26
C TRP A 80 -5.60 -3.14 -14.46
N GLY A 81 -5.68 -3.88 -15.57
CA GLY A 81 -4.94 -3.58 -16.80
C GLY A 81 -5.31 -2.27 -17.48
N TYR A 82 -6.40 -1.61 -17.08
CA TYR A 82 -6.81 -0.31 -17.64
C TYR A 82 -6.31 0.90 -16.84
N SER A 83 -5.66 0.68 -15.69
CA SER A 83 -5.16 1.77 -14.84
C SER A 83 -3.65 1.73 -14.71
N PRO A 84 -2.93 2.75 -15.21
CA PRO A 84 -1.47 2.85 -15.05
C PRO A 84 -1.03 2.84 -13.59
N SER A 85 -1.78 3.50 -12.69
CA SER A 85 -1.43 3.53 -11.26
C SER A 85 -1.54 2.15 -10.61
N ILE A 86 -2.53 1.34 -10.99
CA ILE A 86 -2.68 -0.03 -10.49
C ILE A 86 -1.50 -0.89 -10.95
N ALA A 87 -1.05 -0.73 -12.20
CA ALA A 87 0.14 -1.42 -12.71
C ALA A 87 1.39 -1.03 -11.92
N MET A 88 1.62 0.26 -11.69
CA MET A 88 2.75 0.76 -10.89
C MET A 88 2.74 0.21 -9.45
N ILE A 89 1.58 0.22 -8.78
CA ILE A 89 1.46 -0.37 -7.44
C ILE A 89 1.75 -1.87 -7.49
N GLY A 90 1.23 -2.60 -8.47
CA GLY A 90 1.54 -4.02 -8.67
C GLY A 90 3.05 -4.28 -8.81
N GLU A 91 3.76 -3.46 -9.59
CA GLU A 91 5.22 -3.54 -9.77
C GLU A 91 5.99 -3.24 -8.48
N ILE A 92 5.60 -2.19 -7.75
CA ILE A 92 6.20 -1.83 -6.46
C ILE A 92 6.08 -2.98 -5.46
N PHE A 93 4.94 -3.68 -5.44
CA PHE A 93 4.71 -4.84 -4.59
C PHE A 93 5.28 -6.15 -5.14
N GLY A 94 5.94 -6.13 -6.30
CA GLY A 94 6.54 -7.31 -6.93
C GLY A 94 5.50 -8.34 -7.36
N GLY A 95 4.31 -7.90 -7.77
CA GLY A 95 3.19 -8.77 -8.15
C GLY A 95 2.37 -9.30 -6.97
N ARG A 96 2.72 -8.94 -5.72
CA ARG A 96 1.99 -9.36 -4.50
C ARG A 96 0.74 -8.51 -4.24
N MET A 97 -0.08 -8.35 -5.28
CA MET A 97 -1.35 -7.65 -5.23
C MET A 97 -2.49 -8.64 -5.54
N TYR A 98 -3.47 -8.72 -4.64
CA TYR A 98 -4.53 -9.72 -4.69
C TYR A 98 -5.92 -9.05 -4.66
N PRO A 99 -6.93 -9.62 -5.33
CA PRO A 99 -8.27 -9.04 -5.33
C PRO A 99 -8.96 -9.25 -3.99
N LEU A 100 -9.87 -8.33 -3.61
CA LEU A 100 -10.73 -8.48 -2.43
C LEU A 100 -11.84 -9.52 -2.68
N THR A 101 -11.43 -10.76 -2.80
CA THR A 101 -12.28 -11.96 -2.89
C THR A 101 -11.80 -12.98 -1.87
N LEU A 102 -12.61 -13.98 -1.55
CA LEU A 102 -12.18 -15.04 -0.63
C LEU A 102 -10.90 -15.73 -1.10
N ALA A 103 -10.82 -16.07 -2.40
CA ALA A 103 -9.64 -16.68 -3.00
C ALA A 103 -8.42 -15.76 -2.98
N GLY A 104 -8.60 -14.46 -3.28
CA GLY A 104 -7.52 -13.48 -3.24
C GLY A 104 -6.97 -13.25 -1.83
N LEU A 105 -7.86 -13.19 -0.82
CA LEU A 105 -7.46 -13.10 0.58
C LEU A 105 -6.69 -14.35 1.04
N GLU A 106 -7.14 -15.54 0.65
CA GLU A 106 -6.43 -16.78 0.96
C GLU A 106 -5.03 -16.80 0.32
N ALA A 107 -4.92 -16.42 -0.95
CA ALA A 107 -3.65 -16.33 -1.66
C ALA A 107 -2.70 -15.31 -1.01
N GLY A 108 -3.20 -14.12 -0.66
CA GLY A 108 -2.41 -13.09 0.01
C GLY A 108 -1.93 -13.51 1.40
N ILE A 109 -2.77 -14.19 2.19
CA ILE A 109 -2.36 -14.72 3.50
C ILE A 109 -1.28 -15.80 3.34
N ARG A 110 -1.41 -16.67 2.33
CA ARG A 110 -0.39 -17.69 2.02
C ARG A 110 0.94 -17.04 1.64
N GLU A 111 0.93 -16.00 0.82
CA GLU A 111 2.13 -15.23 0.46
C GLU A 111 2.84 -14.70 1.71
N LEU A 112 2.08 -14.06 2.63
CA LEU A 112 2.62 -13.56 3.88
C LEU A 112 3.13 -14.65 4.83
N ALA A 113 2.71 -15.90 4.64
CA ALA A 113 3.09 -17.03 5.47
C ALA A 113 4.37 -17.73 5.02
N SER A 114 4.82 -17.49 3.77
CA SER A 114 6.12 -17.97 3.27
C SER A 114 7.28 -17.20 3.91
#